data_AF-A0A848B0V8-F1
#
_entry.id   AF-A0A848B0V8-F1
#
_cell.length_a   1.000
_cell.length_b   1.000
_cell.length_c   1.000
_cell.angle_alpha   90.00
_cell.angle_beta   90.00
_cell.angle_gamma   90.00
#
_symmetry.space_group_name_H-M   'P 1'
#
loop_
_entity.id
_entity.type
_entity.pdbx_description
1 polymer ?
#
loop_
_entity_poly.entity_id
_entity_poly.type
_entity_poly.pdbx_seq_one_letter_code
_entity_poly.pdbx_strand_id
1 'polypeptide(L)'
;MLHITGDGDLAAYNANKDKTGAFIHGNWGGAGNKYEYFLTGRMKVPSRIGLIYDSAMATGTSQGTGYNFVTNQKVGWANNPAVYRQHSNRANTAFADGHVSALGAEELGSLPLPMDAATVNSNFQWYK
;
A
#
# COMPACT_ATOMS: atom_id res chain seq x y z
N MET A 1 -13.19 10.43 -7.34
CA MET A 1 -11.72 10.46 -7.46
C MET A 1 -11.18 9.99 -6.12
N LEU A 2 -10.46 8.87 -6.08
CA LEU A 2 -9.95 8.29 -4.83
C LEU A 2 -8.68 9.06 -4.45
N HIS A 3 -8.75 9.87 -3.39
CA HIS A 3 -7.61 10.65 -2.90
C HIS A 3 -6.76 9.76 -2.00
N ILE A 4 -5.53 9.50 -2.43
CA ILE A 4 -4.56 8.67 -1.73
C ILE A 4 -3.63 9.59 -0.95
N THR A 5 -3.79 9.69 0.36
CA THR A 5 -2.88 10.45 1.22
C THR A 5 -1.71 9.55 1.64
N GLY A 6 -0.59 9.69 0.95
CA GLY A 6 0.69 9.08 1.29
C GLY A 6 1.80 10.01 0.82
N ASP A 7 2.92 10.05 1.52
CA ASP A 7 4.02 11.00 1.27
C ASP A 7 4.81 10.74 -0.01
N GLY A 8 4.21 9.97 -0.93
CA GLY A 8 4.78 9.00 -1.83
C GLY A 8 6.29 8.97 -2.03
N ASP A 9 6.87 7.77 -1.95
CA ASP A 9 8.27 7.55 -2.31
C ASP A 9 8.48 7.77 -3.82
N LEU A 10 8.81 9.03 -4.16
CA LEU A 10 9.06 9.45 -5.53
C LEU A 10 10.22 8.68 -6.18
N ALA A 11 11.18 8.20 -5.39
CA ALA A 11 12.27 7.38 -5.92
C ALA A 11 11.76 5.99 -6.30
N ALA A 12 10.93 5.37 -5.44
CA ALA A 12 10.27 4.11 -5.74
C ALA A 12 9.35 4.21 -6.97
N TYR A 13 8.60 5.30 -7.11
CA TYR A 13 7.80 5.53 -8.31
C TYR A 13 8.66 5.58 -9.56
N ASN A 14 9.69 6.45 -9.58
CA ASN A 14 10.53 6.62 -10.75
C ASN A 14 11.25 5.33 -11.15
N ALA A 15 11.63 4.49 -10.18
CA ALA A 15 12.25 3.19 -10.43
C ALA A 15 11.28 2.14 -11.03
N ASN A 16 9.98 2.28 -10.78
CA ASN A 16 8.98 1.27 -11.16
C ASN A 16 8.00 1.72 -12.26
N LYS A 17 7.94 3.01 -12.60
CA LYS A 17 7.00 3.57 -13.59
C LYS A 17 7.03 2.85 -14.94
N ASP A 18 8.21 2.39 -15.37
CA ASP A 18 8.36 1.69 -16.65
C ASP A 18 7.73 0.28 -16.61
N LYS A 19 7.60 -0.32 -15.42
CA LYS A 19 7.00 -1.64 -15.19
C LYS A 19 5.52 -1.55 -14.84
N THR A 20 5.13 -0.54 -14.05
CA THR A 20 3.76 -0.44 -13.51
C THR A 20 2.84 0.46 -14.32
N GLY A 21 3.41 1.36 -15.14
CA GLY A 21 2.71 2.49 -15.72
C GLY A 21 2.90 3.75 -14.89
N ALA A 22 2.63 4.90 -15.50
CA ALA A 22 2.80 6.21 -14.87
C ALA A 22 1.67 6.46 -13.85
N PHE A 23 2.04 6.82 -12.63
CA PHE A 23 1.14 7.41 -11.63
C PHE A 23 1.18 8.92 -11.81
N ILE A 24 0.07 9.59 -11.50
CA ILE A 24 0.10 11.04 -11.36
C ILE A 24 0.27 11.35 -9.89
N HIS A 25 1.34 12.10 -9.59
CA HIS A 25 1.58 12.68 -8.29
C HIS A 25 1.23 14.16 -8.35
N GLY A 26 0.58 14.64 -7.31
CA GLY A 26 0.28 16.05 -7.18
C GLY A 26 0.25 16.48 -5.73
N ASN A 27 0.14 17.79 -5.54
CA ASN A 27 -0.10 18.37 -4.22
C ASN A 27 -1.54 18.87 -4.20
N TRP A 28 -2.28 18.53 -3.15
CA TRP A 28 -3.62 19.07 -2.96
C TRP A 28 -3.60 20.12 -1.84
N GLY A 29 -3.96 21.34 -2.19
CA GLY A 29 -3.92 22.49 -1.28
C GLY A 29 -2.51 23.08 -1.12
N GLY A 30 -2.42 24.19 -0.39
CA GLY A 30 -1.17 24.94 -0.19
C GLY A 30 -0.23 24.39 0.90
N ALA A 31 -0.54 23.25 1.51
CA ALA A 31 0.09 22.79 2.76
C ALA A 31 0.77 21.41 2.65
N GLY A 32 1.47 21.12 1.56
CA GLY A 32 2.36 19.94 1.47
C GLY A 32 1.67 18.57 1.41
N ASN A 33 0.33 18.52 1.43
CA ASN A 33 -0.40 17.28 1.25
C ASN A 33 -0.23 16.77 -0.17
N LYS A 34 0.36 15.58 -0.30
CA LYS A 34 0.57 14.91 -1.57
C LYS A 34 -0.56 13.93 -1.84
N TYR A 35 -0.92 13.79 -3.11
CA TYR A 35 -1.83 12.75 -3.57
C TYR A 35 -1.24 12.01 -4.76
N GLU A 36 -1.61 10.75 -4.85
CA GLU A 36 -1.32 9.90 -6.00
C GLU A 36 -2.64 9.39 -6.56
N TYR A 37 -2.71 9.24 -7.89
CA TYR A 37 -3.84 8.54 -8.50
C TYR A 37 -3.41 7.71 -9.69
N PHE A 38 -4.09 6.57 -9.83
CA PHE A 38 -3.90 5.63 -10.91
C PHE A 38 -4.72 6.07 -12.12
N LEU A 39 -4.07 6.19 -13.27
CA LEU A 39 -4.76 6.22 -14.55
C LEU A 39 -4.89 4.79 -15.03
N THR A 40 -6.06 4.18 -14.84
CA THR A 40 -6.32 2.76 -15.17
C THR A 40 -5.93 2.42 -16.62
N GLY A 41 -6.25 3.30 -17.58
CA GLY A 41 -5.86 3.14 -18.99
C GLY A 41 -4.35 3.29 -19.29
N ARG A 42 -3.52 3.60 -18.30
CA ARG A 42 -2.05 3.71 -18.43
C ARG A 42 -1.29 2.72 -17.55
N MET A 43 -2.00 1.81 -16.88
CA MET A 43 -1.39 0.75 -16.08
C MET A 43 -0.88 -0.35 -17.00
N LYS A 44 0.30 -0.90 -16.70
CA LYS A 44 0.89 -2.01 -17.47
C LYS A 44 0.59 -3.38 -16.86
N VAL A 45 0.38 -3.45 -15.54
CA VAL A 45 0.15 -4.69 -14.79
C VAL A 45 -0.93 -4.51 -13.71
N PRO A 46 -2.18 -4.18 -14.08
CA PRO A 46 -3.23 -3.86 -13.10
C PRO A 46 -3.53 -5.00 -12.13
N SER A 47 -3.37 -6.26 -12.57
CA SER A 47 -3.52 -7.46 -11.73
C SER A 47 -2.41 -7.66 -10.69
N ARG A 48 -1.37 -6.82 -10.68
CA ARG A 48 -0.29 -6.89 -9.68
C ARG A 48 -0.17 -5.61 -8.87
N ILE A 49 -1.08 -4.65 -9.07
CA ILE A 49 -1.11 -3.38 -8.36
C ILE A 49 -2.24 -3.46 -7.35
N GLY A 50 -1.90 -3.78 -6.10
CA GLY A 50 -2.88 -3.78 -5.01
C GLY A 50 -3.24 -2.35 -4.63
N LEU A 51 -4.54 -2.08 -4.57
CA LEU A 51 -5.17 -0.81 -4.29
C LEU A 51 -5.78 -0.74 -2.90
N ILE A 52 -6.12 -1.85 -2.26
CA ILE A 52 -6.69 -1.84 -0.91
C ILE A 52 -6.09 -3.01 -0.17
N TYR A 53 -5.60 -2.74 1.03
CA TYR A 53 -5.07 -3.74 1.95
C TYR A 53 -5.74 -3.57 3.31
N ASP A 54 -6.08 -4.69 3.94
CA ASP A 54 -6.34 -4.69 5.38
C ASP A 54 -5.06 -4.24 6.09
N SER A 55 -5.15 -3.21 6.91
CA SER A 55 -4.00 -2.69 7.64
C SER A 55 -4.30 -2.47 9.10
N ALA A 56 -3.23 -2.45 9.90
CA ALA A 56 -3.31 -2.09 11.30
C ALA A 56 -2.05 -1.33 11.73
N MET A 57 -2.22 -0.50 12.75
CA MET A 57 -1.08 0.08 13.45
C MET A 57 -0.35 -1.01 14.22
N ALA A 58 0.93 -1.22 13.91
CA ALA A 58 1.75 -2.25 14.52
C ALA A 58 2.17 -1.89 15.95
N THR A 59 2.32 -0.59 16.23
CA THR A 59 2.91 -0.07 17.47
C THR A 59 2.24 1.23 17.93
N GLY A 60 2.52 1.67 19.16
CA GLY A 60 2.04 2.93 19.72
C GLY A 60 0.67 2.83 20.39
N THR A 61 0.13 3.98 20.83
CA THR A 61 -1.15 4.06 21.58
C THR A 61 -2.37 3.67 20.74
N SER A 62 -2.23 3.68 19.41
CA SER A 62 -3.27 3.25 18.46
C SER A 62 -3.06 1.83 17.94
N GLN A 63 -2.21 1.01 18.58
CA GLN A 63 -1.98 -0.38 18.15
C GLN A 63 -3.32 -1.12 17.98
N GLY A 64 -3.47 -1.81 16.84
CA GLY A 64 -4.69 -2.53 16.49
C GLY A 64 -5.81 -1.69 15.87
N THR A 65 -5.69 -0.36 15.81
CA THR A 65 -6.60 0.43 14.97
C THR A 65 -6.27 0.24 13.50
N GLY A 66 -7.30 0.05 12.68
CA GLY A 66 -7.17 -0.16 11.24
C GLY A 66 -7.28 1.13 10.44
N TYR A 67 -6.59 1.15 9.30
CA TYR A 67 -6.75 2.13 8.25
C TYR A 67 -7.01 1.40 6.93
N ASN A 68 -7.87 1.95 6.08
CA ASN A 68 -7.92 1.50 4.70
C ASN A 68 -6.94 2.34 3.92
N PHE A 69 -5.79 1.76 3.57
CA PHE A 69 -4.84 2.44 2.71
C PHE A 69 -5.06 2.04 1.27
N VAL A 70 -5.11 3.06 0.43
CA VAL A 70 -5.05 2.90 -1.01
C VAL A 70 -3.67 3.27 -1.48
N THR A 71 -2.64 2.54 -1.07
CA THR A 71 -1.30 2.83 -1.57
C THR A 71 -0.47 1.57 -1.71
N ASN A 72 0.34 1.59 -2.75
CA ASN A 72 1.36 0.60 -3.07
C ASN A 72 2.75 1.03 -2.55
N GLN A 73 2.79 1.99 -1.63
CA GLN A 73 4.03 2.63 -1.19
C GLN A 73 4.24 2.56 0.32
N LYS A 74 5.51 2.72 0.71
CA LYS A 74 5.98 2.86 2.08
C LYS A 74 5.34 4.09 2.74
N VAL A 75 4.71 3.92 3.91
CA VAL A 75 4.03 5.01 4.62
C VAL A 75 4.82 5.36 5.88
N GLY A 76 5.54 6.48 5.83
CA GLY A 76 6.36 6.97 6.94
C GLY A 76 5.55 7.62 8.06
N TRP A 77 4.72 6.85 8.78
CA TRP A 77 3.94 7.35 9.93
C TRP A 77 4.56 6.93 11.27
N ALA A 78 4.41 7.77 12.30
CA ALA A 78 5.01 7.56 13.63
C ALA A 78 4.66 6.21 14.30
N ASN A 79 3.50 5.64 13.99
CA ASN A 79 2.99 4.40 14.59
C ASN A 79 3.23 3.15 13.70
N ASN A 80 3.94 3.31 12.57
CA ASN A 80 4.34 2.24 11.65
C ASN A 80 3.15 1.35 11.19
N PRO A 81 2.22 1.88 10.38
CA PRO A 81 1.15 1.08 9.79
C PRO A 81 1.72 -0.06 8.94
N ALA A 82 1.05 -1.21 8.95
CA ALA A 82 1.46 -2.39 8.20
C ALA A 82 0.25 -3.15 7.65
N VAL A 83 0.45 -3.92 6.58
CA VAL A 83 -0.56 -4.87 6.10
C VAL A 83 -0.81 -5.92 7.18
N TYR A 84 -2.08 -6.07 7.56
CA TYR A 84 -2.50 -6.94 8.66
C TYR A 84 -2.96 -8.29 8.15
N ARG A 85 -2.30 -9.36 8.61
CA ARG A 85 -2.49 -10.74 8.12
C ARG A 85 -3.31 -11.60 9.08
N GLN A 86 -4.47 -11.11 9.52
CA GLN A 86 -5.30 -11.82 10.53
C GLN A 86 -5.94 -13.12 10.00
N HIS A 87 -6.13 -13.24 8.69
CA HIS A 87 -6.84 -14.37 8.09
C HIS A 87 -5.89 -15.54 7.80
N SER A 88 -5.50 -16.27 8.85
CA SER A 88 -4.54 -17.39 8.75
C SER A 88 -3.19 -16.99 8.15
N ASN A 89 -2.60 -15.89 8.66
CA ASN A 89 -1.37 -15.29 8.15
C ASN A 89 -1.46 -14.78 6.69
N ARG A 90 -2.68 -14.48 6.21
CA ARG A 90 -2.96 -13.83 4.93
C ARG A 90 -3.72 -12.52 5.12
N ALA A 91 -3.54 -11.58 4.19
CA ALA A 91 -4.26 -10.31 4.12
C ALA A 91 -5.13 -10.25 2.86
N ASN A 92 -6.31 -9.66 2.95
CA ASN A 92 -7.12 -9.40 1.77
C ASN A 92 -6.54 -8.22 1.00
N THR A 93 -6.37 -8.41 -0.30
CA THR A 93 -5.83 -7.40 -1.21
C THR A 93 -6.77 -7.25 -2.39
N ALA A 94 -7.27 -6.04 -2.62
CA ALA A 94 -7.97 -5.70 -3.85
C ALA A 94 -7.01 -5.12 -4.87
N PHE A 95 -7.08 -5.57 -6.12
CA PHE A 95 -6.20 -5.15 -7.21
C PHE A 95 -6.88 -4.17 -8.17
N ALA A 96 -6.07 -3.50 -8.99
CA ALA A 96 -6.54 -2.43 -9.86
C ALA A 96 -7.40 -2.88 -11.05
N ASP A 97 -7.33 -4.15 -11.42
CA ASP A 97 -8.26 -4.77 -12.38
C ASP A 97 -9.57 -5.25 -11.73
N GLY A 98 -9.71 -5.09 -10.40
CA GLY A 98 -10.92 -5.39 -9.64
C GLY A 98 -10.95 -6.78 -9.00
N HIS A 99 -9.95 -7.64 -9.20
CA HIS A 99 -9.92 -8.91 -8.47
C HIS A 99 -9.48 -8.73 -7.02
N VAL A 100 -9.89 -9.66 -6.16
CA VAL A 100 -9.50 -9.71 -4.75
C VAL A 100 -8.77 -11.02 -4.52
N SER A 101 -7.64 -10.97 -3.82
CA SER A 101 -6.89 -12.17 -3.41
C SER A 101 -6.46 -12.07 -1.96
N ALA A 102 -6.31 -13.21 -1.31
CA ALA A 102 -5.69 -13.30 0.00
C ALA A 102 -4.20 -13.56 -0.20
N LEU A 103 -3.30 -12.71 0.31
CA LEU A 103 -1.85 -12.84 0.15
C LEU A 103 -1.12 -13.04 1.48
N GLY A 104 -0.12 -13.93 1.49
CA GLY A 104 0.87 -14.07 2.57
C GLY A 104 2.03 -13.07 2.45
N ALA A 105 2.96 -13.12 3.39
CA ALA A 105 4.10 -12.18 3.44
C ALA A 105 4.98 -12.23 2.19
N GLU A 106 5.34 -13.43 1.72
CA GLU A 106 6.17 -13.61 0.52
C GLU A 106 5.48 -13.07 -0.74
N GLU A 107 4.19 -13.35 -0.88
CA GLU A 107 3.39 -12.89 -2.02
C GLU A 107 3.27 -11.36 -2.03
N LEU A 108 3.04 -10.74 -0.87
CA LEU A 108 3.03 -9.28 -0.70
C LEU A 108 4.40 -8.66 -1.04
N GLY A 109 5.51 -9.27 -0.62
CA GLY A 109 6.86 -8.83 -0.95
C GLY A 109 7.23 -8.95 -2.44
N SER A 110 6.50 -9.77 -3.19
CA SER A 110 6.69 -9.96 -4.64
C SER A 110 5.96 -8.94 -5.52
N LEU A 111 5.15 -8.06 -4.91
CA LEU A 111 4.38 -7.06 -5.64
C LEU A 111 5.28 -5.98 -6.27
N PRO A 112 4.86 -5.44 -7.43
CA PRO A 112 5.29 -4.22 -8.10
C PRO A 112 6.28 -3.28 -7.45
N LEU A 113 5.82 -2.88 -6.28
CA LEU A 113 5.99 -1.57 -5.70
C LEU A 113 6.32 -1.80 -4.24
N PRO A 114 7.26 -1.02 -3.69
CA PRO A 114 7.69 -1.20 -2.32
C PRO A 114 6.57 -0.79 -1.40
N MET A 115 5.84 -1.79 -0.92
CA MET A 115 5.09 -1.65 0.32
C MET A 115 6.10 -1.56 1.47
N ASP A 116 5.68 -1.08 2.64
CA ASP A 116 6.35 -1.53 3.85
C ASP A 116 6.28 -3.07 3.83
N ALA A 117 7.37 -3.71 3.40
CA ALA A 117 7.51 -5.18 3.36
C ALA A 117 7.26 -5.81 4.73
N ALA A 118 7.29 -4.95 5.74
CA ALA A 118 6.95 -5.20 7.10
C ALA A 118 5.40 -5.37 7.20
N THR A 119 4.97 -6.63 7.31
CA THR A 119 3.57 -7.01 7.59
C THR A 119 3.43 -7.41 9.06
N VAL A 120 2.21 -7.36 9.62
CA VAL A 120 1.96 -7.82 10.99
C VAL A 120 1.00 -9.01 11.05
N ASN A 121 1.31 -9.99 11.90
CA ASN A 121 0.40 -11.10 12.20
C ASN A 121 -0.67 -10.70 13.22
N SER A 122 -1.58 -11.62 13.57
CA SER A 122 -2.64 -11.40 14.57
C SER A 122 -2.15 -11.01 15.98
N ASN A 123 -0.86 -11.19 16.26
CA ASN A 123 -0.20 -10.81 17.51
C ASN A 123 0.58 -9.49 17.39
N PHE A 124 0.39 -8.74 16.30
CA PHE A 124 1.13 -7.51 15.98
C PHE A 124 2.66 -7.70 15.89
N GLN A 125 3.12 -8.93 15.64
CA GLN A 125 4.53 -9.21 15.42
C GLN A 125 4.90 -8.88 13.98
N TRP A 126 6.00 -8.17 13.81
CA TRP A 126 6.53 -7.80 12.50
C TRP A 126 7.12 -8.99 11.76
N TYR A 127 6.83 -9.05 10.46
CA TYR A 127 7.43 -9.97 9.50
C TYR A 127 8.00 -9.14 8.35
N LYS A 128 9.29 -9.33 8.08
CA LYS A 128 9.97 -8.75 6.92
C LYS A 128 9.63 -9.50 5.64
#